data_AF-A0A9D1L7Z3-F1
#
_entry.id   AF-A0A9D1L7Z3-F1
#
_cell.length_a   1.000
_cell.length_b   1.000
_cell.length_c   1.000
_cell.angle_alpha   90.00
_cell.angle_beta   90.00
_cell.angle_gamma   90.00
#
_symmetry.space_group_name_H-M   'P 1'
#
loop_
_entity.id
_entity.type
_entity.pdbx_description
1 polymer ?
#
loop_
_entity_poly.entity_id
_entity_poly.type
_entity_poly.pdbx_seq_one_letter_code
_entity_poly.pdbx_strand_id
1 'polypeptide(L)'
;MIIGGTGRYMKKIGSYEEEGDLEGGLVYARCLKRGEEYINFSPENDPLYDAKEGEAAEICYPIKIEEEILGLIGLIAFTPEQRKIMINKTTGLRTFLQSMAELIAGKYIVSQSNIKLRNTVSSLLDTQDRGTSFEDMLGNSPEIKSVKRRAMQVAVSDSTVLITGESGTGKDLLARCIHNESPRGRGPFVSVNCGAIPEMLLESELFGYEKGAFTGAAKNGKLGKFQLADKGTLFLDEIGDMPLHLQVKLLSCLQNRQVDPIGAEKPVDVDVRIIAATNKDLDELVEKKQFREDLYFRLNVIPINIPPLRERREDIEPLIK
;
A
#
# COMPACT_ATOMS: atom_id res chain seq x y z
N MET A 1 -10.23 15.25 -7.36
CA MET A 1 -10.85 13.92 -7.13
C MET A 1 -10.58 13.01 -8.33
N ILE A 2 -10.34 11.71 -8.14
CA ILE A 2 -10.09 10.78 -9.26
C ILE A 2 -11.43 10.30 -9.84
N ILE A 3 -11.57 10.36 -11.16
CA ILE A 3 -12.81 9.97 -11.84
C ILE A 3 -12.91 8.44 -11.95
N GLY A 4 -13.99 7.87 -11.42
CA GLY A 4 -14.44 6.51 -11.65
C GLY A 4 -15.76 6.50 -12.43
N GLY A 5 -15.70 6.79 -13.73
CA GLY A 5 -16.88 7.07 -14.55
C GLY A 5 -17.23 5.98 -15.56
N THR A 6 -18.46 6.04 -16.09
CA THR A 6 -18.92 5.25 -17.25
C THR A 6 -19.48 6.19 -18.34
N GLY A 7 -19.84 5.66 -19.51
CA GLY A 7 -20.39 6.47 -20.60
C GLY A 7 -19.37 7.49 -21.14
N ARG A 8 -19.76 8.78 -21.23
CA ARG A 8 -18.89 9.86 -21.73
C ARG A 8 -17.62 10.05 -20.88
N TYR A 9 -17.70 9.73 -19.59
CA TYR A 9 -16.59 9.81 -18.65
C TYR A 9 -15.64 8.60 -18.69
N MET A 10 -15.90 7.59 -19.53
CA MET A 10 -15.09 6.36 -19.59
C MET A 10 -13.64 6.63 -20.03
N LYS A 11 -13.43 7.61 -20.91
CA LYS A 11 -12.08 8.01 -21.36
C LYS A 11 -11.32 8.85 -20.32
N LYS A 12 -11.99 9.28 -19.26
CA LYS A 12 -11.44 10.11 -18.19
C LYS A 12 -11.16 9.33 -16.91
N ILE A 13 -11.41 8.01 -16.90
CA ILE A 13 -11.12 7.18 -15.72
C ILE A 13 -9.64 7.34 -15.32
N GLY A 14 -9.40 7.61 -14.04
CA GLY A 14 -8.05 7.83 -13.51
C GLY A 14 -7.52 9.26 -13.63
N SER A 15 -8.20 10.15 -14.38
CA SER A 15 -7.86 11.58 -14.41
C SER A 15 -8.48 12.34 -13.23
N TYR A 16 -7.96 13.54 -12.97
CA TYR A 16 -8.45 14.42 -11.92
C TYR A 16 -9.61 15.29 -12.42
N GLU A 17 -10.74 15.24 -11.72
CA GLU A 17 -11.82 16.21 -11.88
C GLU A 17 -11.46 17.52 -11.16
N GLU A 18 -11.85 18.65 -11.75
CA GLU A 18 -11.54 20.02 -11.26
C GLU A 18 -10.04 20.30 -11.04
N GLU A 19 -9.14 19.67 -11.81
CA GLU A 19 -7.67 19.74 -11.62
C GLU A 19 -7.20 19.26 -10.22
N GLY A 20 -8.10 18.63 -9.45
CA GLY A 20 -7.83 18.26 -8.06
C GLY A 20 -8.10 19.37 -7.04
N ASP A 21 -8.62 20.53 -7.45
CA ASP A 21 -8.97 21.63 -6.55
C ASP A 21 -10.20 21.27 -5.68
N LEU A 22 -9.93 20.84 -4.45
CA LEU A 22 -10.95 20.60 -3.42
C LEU A 22 -11.24 21.85 -2.60
N GLU A 23 -10.47 22.93 -2.76
CA GLU A 23 -10.65 24.19 -2.04
C GLU A 23 -11.61 25.15 -2.75
N GLY A 24 -11.78 25.00 -4.06
CA GLY A 24 -12.69 25.76 -4.91
C GLY A 24 -14.16 25.74 -4.48
N GLY A 25 -14.92 26.72 -4.99
CA GLY A 25 -16.37 26.88 -4.78
C GLY A 25 -17.24 25.97 -5.65
N LEU A 26 -16.62 25.09 -6.44
CA LEU A 26 -17.29 24.23 -7.40
C LEU A 26 -18.13 23.15 -6.70
N VAL A 27 -18.98 22.53 -7.50
CA VAL A 27 -20.11 21.71 -7.04
C VAL A 27 -19.67 20.45 -6.32
N TYR A 28 -18.66 19.76 -6.85
CA TYR A 28 -18.15 18.54 -6.24
C TYR A 28 -17.40 18.83 -4.94
N ALA A 29 -16.59 19.90 -4.91
CA ALA A 29 -15.94 20.37 -3.69
C ALA A 29 -16.95 20.69 -2.57
N ARG A 30 -18.12 21.26 -2.90
CA ARG A 30 -19.18 21.53 -1.91
C ARG A 30 -19.83 20.25 -1.37
N CYS A 31 -20.13 19.28 -2.24
CA CYS A 31 -20.66 17.97 -1.83
C CYS A 31 -19.68 17.26 -0.88
N LEU A 32 -18.38 17.30 -1.20
CA LEU A 32 -17.32 16.72 -0.38
C LEU A 32 -17.07 17.47 0.94
N LYS A 33 -17.27 18.79 1.00
CA LYS A 33 -17.10 19.57 2.23
C LYS A 33 -18.31 19.48 3.17
N ARG A 34 -19.52 19.52 2.62
CA ARG A 34 -20.77 19.56 3.40
C ARG A 34 -21.33 18.18 3.68
N GLY A 35 -20.99 17.18 2.87
CA GLY A 35 -21.61 15.86 2.92
C GLY A 35 -23.09 15.92 2.59
N GLU A 36 -23.54 16.92 1.85
CA GLU A 36 -24.94 17.02 1.42
C GLU A 36 -25.02 16.59 -0.03
N GLU A 37 -26.11 15.91 -0.38
CA GLU A 37 -26.40 15.63 -1.79
C GLU A 37 -26.57 16.94 -2.57
N TYR A 38 -26.21 16.90 -3.84
CA TYR A 38 -26.31 18.05 -4.73
C TYR A 38 -27.12 17.67 -5.96
N ILE A 39 -28.03 18.56 -6.35
CA ILE A 39 -28.92 18.35 -7.49
C ILE A 39 -28.92 19.63 -8.31
N ASN A 40 -28.55 19.52 -9.58
CA ASN A 40 -28.64 20.61 -10.52
C ASN A 40 -29.43 20.20 -11.75
N PHE A 41 -30.64 20.75 -11.88
CA PHE A 41 -31.43 20.57 -13.07
C PHE A 41 -31.32 21.73 -14.05
N SER A 42 -30.50 22.75 -13.79
CA SER A 42 -30.31 23.90 -14.70
C SER A 42 -28.85 24.38 -14.66
N PRO A 43 -27.89 23.57 -15.15
CA PRO A 43 -26.46 23.92 -15.19
C PRO A 43 -26.17 25.33 -15.74
N GLU A 44 -26.92 25.74 -16.77
CA GLU A 44 -26.82 27.05 -17.41
C GLU A 44 -27.08 28.25 -16.47
N ASN A 45 -27.73 28.04 -15.32
CA ASN A 45 -28.11 29.07 -14.37
C ASN A 45 -27.34 28.98 -13.04
N ASP A 46 -26.45 27.98 -12.88
CA ASP A 46 -25.63 27.85 -11.68
C ASP A 46 -24.20 28.34 -11.97
N PRO A 47 -23.82 29.55 -11.54
CA PRO A 47 -22.49 30.11 -11.80
C PRO A 47 -21.36 29.35 -11.10
N LEU A 48 -21.69 28.41 -10.22
CA LEU A 48 -20.74 27.56 -9.50
C LEU A 48 -20.69 26.14 -10.07
N TYR A 49 -21.48 25.84 -11.12
CA TYR A 49 -21.48 24.58 -11.83
C TYR A 49 -20.71 24.76 -13.14
N ASP A 50 -19.51 24.20 -13.22
CA ASP A 50 -18.74 24.15 -14.46
C ASP A 50 -19.27 23.00 -15.31
N ALA A 51 -20.22 23.29 -16.21
CA ALA A 51 -20.84 22.30 -17.10
C ALA A 51 -19.84 21.81 -18.15
N LYS A 52 -18.92 20.95 -17.74
CA LYS A 52 -17.95 20.32 -18.64
C LYS A 52 -18.70 19.34 -19.55
N GLU A 53 -18.44 19.42 -20.86
CA GLU A 53 -19.02 18.50 -21.87
C GLU A 53 -20.54 18.58 -22.14
N GLY A 54 -21.17 19.73 -21.88
CA GLY A 54 -22.56 19.96 -22.27
C GLY A 54 -23.57 19.18 -21.42
N GLU A 55 -23.31 19.14 -20.11
CA GLU A 55 -24.20 18.55 -19.12
C GLU A 55 -25.50 19.34 -19.02
N ALA A 56 -26.61 18.61 -19.06
CA ALA A 56 -27.96 19.17 -19.02
C ALA A 56 -28.59 19.07 -17.62
N ALA A 57 -28.13 18.13 -16.78
CA ALA A 57 -28.50 18.01 -15.37
C ALA A 57 -27.59 17.02 -14.64
N GLU A 58 -27.53 17.12 -13.32
CA GLU A 58 -26.79 16.20 -12.47
C GLU A 58 -27.48 15.96 -11.12
N ILE A 59 -27.36 14.74 -10.59
CA ILE A 59 -27.65 14.38 -9.20
C ILE A 59 -26.41 13.70 -8.63
N CYS A 60 -25.85 14.25 -7.56
CA CYS A 60 -24.70 13.69 -6.84
C CYS A 60 -25.10 13.29 -5.42
N TYR A 61 -24.54 12.18 -4.95
CA TYR A 61 -24.70 11.70 -3.59
C TYR A 61 -23.33 11.40 -2.97
N PRO A 62 -23.05 11.88 -1.74
CA PRO A 62 -21.78 11.64 -1.07
C PRO A 62 -21.67 10.18 -0.57
N ILE A 63 -20.49 9.59 -0.71
CA ILE A 63 -20.13 8.29 -0.15
C ILE A 63 -19.52 8.55 1.22
N LYS A 64 -20.27 8.24 2.27
CA LYS A 64 -19.88 8.51 3.67
C LYS A 64 -19.53 7.25 4.44
N ILE A 65 -18.54 7.38 5.32
CA ILE A 65 -18.24 6.42 6.38
C ILE A 65 -18.17 7.19 7.69
N GLU A 66 -19.11 6.92 8.60
CA GLU A 66 -19.23 7.65 9.87
C GLU A 66 -19.26 9.17 9.65
N GLU A 67 -18.26 9.91 10.14
CA GLU A 67 -18.13 11.37 9.97
C GLU A 67 -17.31 11.78 8.73
N GLU A 68 -16.76 10.82 7.98
CA GLU A 68 -15.88 11.08 6.84
C GLU A 68 -16.56 10.86 5.49
N ILE A 69 -16.14 11.64 4.49
CA ILE A 69 -16.64 11.56 3.11
C ILE A 69 -15.52 10.99 2.25
N LEU A 70 -15.69 9.75 1.78
CA LEU A 70 -14.71 9.08 0.92
C LEU A 70 -14.69 9.61 -0.51
N GLY A 71 -15.83 10.15 -0.96
CA GLY A 71 -16.03 10.56 -2.35
C GLY A 71 -17.50 10.85 -2.63
N LEU A 72 -17.87 10.88 -3.90
CA LEU A 72 -19.25 11.03 -4.34
C LEU A 72 -19.55 10.12 -5.52
N ILE A 73 -20.84 9.81 -5.70
CA ILE A 73 -21.37 9.10 -6.85
C ILE A 73 -22.41 10.00 -7.53
N GLY A 74 -22.33 10.13 -8.85
CA GLY A 74 -23.16 11.04 -9.64
C GLY A 74 -23.88 10.37 -10.79
N LEU A 75 -25.05 10.89 -11.14
CA LEU A 75 -25.76 10.62 -12.38
C LEU A 75 -25.90 11.91 -13.17
N ILE A 76 -25.45 11.88 -14.42
CA ILE A 76 -25.36 13.06 -15.29
C ILE A 76 -26.23 12.83 -16.54
N ALA A 77 -27.04 13.84 -16.88
CA ALA A 77 -27.74 13.92 -18.15
C ALA A 77 -26.97 14.82 -19.13
N PHE A 78 -26.96 14.42 -20.40
CA PHE A 78 -26.34 15.16 -21.49
C PHE A 78 -27.34 15.62 -22.55
N THR A 79 -28.63 15.28 -22.40
CA THR A 79 -29.69 15.71 -23.33
C THR A 79 -30.90 16.27 -22.58
N PRO A 80 -31.71 17.13 -23.23
CA PRO A 80 -32.96 17.64 -22.65
C PRO A 80 -33.94 16.53 -22.25
N GLU A 81 -34.00 15.43 -23.01
CA GLU A 81 -34.84 14.28 -22.69
C GLU A 81 -34.36 13.57 -21.43
N GLN A 82 -33.05 13.36 -21.29
CA GLN A 82 -32.46 12.78 -20.08
C GLN A 82 -32.70 13.67 -18.85
N ARG A 83 -32.56 14.99 -18.99
CA ARG A 83 -32.89 15.98 -17.96
C ARG A 83 -34.35 15.86 -17.51
N LYS A 84 -35.30 15.77 -18.44
CA LYS A 84 -36.73 15.55 -18.12
C LYS A 84 -36.96 14.24 -17.37
N ILE A 85 -36.30 13.15 -17.77
CA ILE A 85 -36.39 11.87 -17.07
C ILE A 85 -35.85 12.00 -15.64
N MET A 86 -34.70 12.65 -15.46
CA MET A 86 -34.11 12.87 -14.14
C MET A 86 -35.04 13.68 -13.25
N ILE A 87 -35.61 14.79 -13.74
CA ILE A 87 -36.60 15.60 -13.01
C ILE A 87 -37.80 14.75 -12.57
N ASN A 88 -38.39 13.99 -13.49
CA ASN A 88 -39.58 13.17 -13.20
C ASN A 88 -39.30 12.00 -12.25
N LYS A 89 -38.07 11.50 -12.21
CA LYS A 89 -37.66 10.35 -11.39
C LYS A 89 -36.73 10.74 -10.24
N THR A 90 -36.65 12.02 -9.90
CA THR A 90 -35.68 12.57 -8.94
C THR A 90 -35.63 11.75 -7.65
N THR A 91 -36.78 11.49 -7.03
CA THR A 91 -36.86 10.73 -5.78
C THR A 91 -36.27 9.33 -5.91
N GLY A 92 -36.64 8.58 -6.95
CA GLY A 92 -36.15 7.22 -7.15
C GLY A 92 -34.66 7.17 -7.48
N LEU A 93 -34.15 8.14 -8.24
CA LEU A 93 -32.72 8.24 -8.55
C LEU A 93 -31.90 8.61 -7.32
N ARG A 94 -32.41 9.49 -6.45
CA ARG A 94 -31.78 9.81 -5.16
C ARG A 94 -31.69 8.59 -4.26
N THR A 95 -32.79 7.86 -4.09
CA THR A 95 -32.80 6.61 -3.30
C THR A 95 -31.81 5.59 -3.87
N PHE A 96 -31.76 5.45 -5.19
CA PHE A 96 -30.80 4.56 -5.84
C PHE A 96 -29.35 4.97 -5.57
N LEU A 97 -29.00 6.25 -5.76
CA LEU A 97 -27.66 6.75 -5.51
C LEU A 97 -27.26 6.63 -4.04
N GLN A 98 -28.19 6.88 -3.12
CA GLN A 98 -27.99 6.65 -1.69
C GLN A 98 -27.63 5.18 -1.41
N SER A 99 -28.44 4.23 -1.88
CA SER A 99 -28.17 2.80 -1.68
C SER A 99 -26.83 2.36 -2.29
N MET A 100 -26.46 2.91 -3.44
CA MET A 100 -25.16 2.64 -4.06
C MET A 100 -24.00 3.22 -3.25
N ALA A 101 -24.15 4.44 -2.72
CA ALA A 101 -23.15 5.07 -1.86
C ALA A 101 -22.92 4.26 -0.58
N GLU A 102 -24.01 3.81 0.08
CA GLU A 102 -23.95 2.94 1.26
C GLU A 102 -23.26 1.60 0.96
N LEU A 103 -23.54 0.99 -0.20
CA LEU A 103 -22.92 -0.26 -0.61
C LEU A 103 -21.41 -0.12 -0.90
N ILE A 104 -21.01 0.99 -1.54
CA ILE A 104 -19.59 1.30 -1.78
C ILE A 104 -18.85 1.50 -0.46
N ALA A 105 -19.44 2.29 0.45
CA ALA A 105 -18.90 2.52 1.78
C ALA A 105 -18.75 1.20 2.56
N GLY A 106 -19.78 0.35 2.57
CA GLY A 106 -19.74 -0.96 3.21
C GLY A 106 -18.64 -1.87 2.64
N LYS A 107 -18.51 -1.92 1.30
CA LYS A 107 -17.46 -2.72 0.64
C LYS A 107 -16.06 -2.23 0.99
N TYR A 108 -15.87 -0.92 1.06
CA TYR A 108 -14.60 -0.31 1.46
C TYR A 108 -14.21 -0.70 2.89
N ILE A 109 -15.15 -0.60 3.85
CA ILE A 109 -14.92 -0.99 5.26
C ILE A 109 -14.48 -2.44 5.35
N VAL A 110 -15.18 -3.35 4.65
CA VAL A 110 -14.85 -4.78 4.64
C VAL A 110 -13.46 -5.02 4.03
N SER A 111 -13.14 -4.35 2.92
CA SER A 111 -11.83 -4.46 2.28
C SER A 111 -10.70 -4.02 3.22
N GLN A 112 -10.88 -2.87 3.88
CA GLN A 112 -9.93 -2.36 4.86
C GLN A 112 -9.78 -3.28 6.07
N SER A 113 -10.89 -3.83 6.56
CA SER A 113 -10.89 -4.75 7.71
C SER A 113 -10.16 -6.04 7.37
N ASN A 114 -10.34 -6.58 6.16
CA ASN A 114 -9.64 -7.78 5.70
C ASN A 114 -8.13 -7.55 5.56
N ILE A 115 -7.72 -6.39 5.06
CA ILE A 115 -6.30 -6.01 4.99
C ILE A 115 -5.72 -5.92 6.41
N LYS A 116 -6.39 -5.22 7.32
CA LYS A 116 -5.98 -5.12 8.73
C LYS A 116 -5.88 -6.49 9.40
N LEU A 117 -6.88 -7.35 9.24
CA LEU A 117 -6.89 -8.71 9.78
C LEU A 117 -5.71 -9.54 9.26
N ARG A 118 -5.45 -9.51 7.95
CA ARG A 118 -4.29 -10.21 7.37
C ARG A 118 -2.97 -9.70 7.95
N ASN A 119 -2.83 -8.39 8.10
CA ASN A 119 -1.64 -7.79 8.68
C ASN A 119 -1.48 -8.12 10.16
N THR A 120 -2.56 -8.10 10.95
CA THR A 120 -2.55 -8.49 12.36
C THR A 120 -2.17 -9.96 12.51
N VAL A 121 -2.78 -10.86 11.72
CA VAL A 121 -2.42 -12.28 11.72
C VAL A 121 -0.95 -12.47 11.38
N SER A 122 -0.44 -11.80 10.33
CA SER A 122 0.98 -11.84 9.99
C SER A 122 1.86 -11.37 11.16
N SER A 123 1.52 -10.24 11.80
CA SER A 123 2.31 -9.71 12.90
C SER A 123 2.24 -10.55 14.19
N LEU A 124 1.13 -11.24 14.43
CA LEU A 124 0.99 -12.13 15.58
C LEU A 124 1.83 -13.40 15.38
N LEU A 125 1.86 -13.93 14.15
CA LEU A 125 2.79 -14.99 13.77
C LEU A 125 4.24 -14.54 13.95
N ASP A 126 4.57 -13.28 13.62
CA ASP A 126 5.92 -12.72 13.82
C ASP A 126 6.34 -12.66 15.29
N THR A 127 5.42 -12.38 16.21
CA THR A 127 5.74 -12.27 17.65
C THR A 127 5.93 -13.60 18.39
N GLN A 128 5.47 -14.73 17.82
CA GLN A 128 5.63 -16.06 18.44
C GLN A 128 6.94 -16.77 18.05
N ASP A 129 7.72 -16.22 17.12
CA ASP A 129 8.74 -16.98 16.39
C ASP A 129 10.17 -16.87 16.96
N ARG A 130 10.29 -16.78 18.29
CA ARG A 130 11.60 -16.74 19.00
C ARG A 130 12.40 -18.07 18.93
N GLY A 131 12.09 -18.94 17.98
CA GLY A 131 12.66 -20.28 17.85
C GLY A 131 13.05 -20.69 16.43
N THR A 132 12.74 -19.90 15.40
CA THR A 132 13.11 -20.24 14.02
C THR A 132 14.63 -20.20 13.85
N SER A 133 15.20 -21.32 13.45
CA SER A 133 16.62 -21.52 13.23
C SER A 133 16.87 -22.01 11.80
N PHE A 134 18.12 -21.99 11.35
CA PHE A 134 18.46 -22.60 10.07
C PHE A 134 18.22 -24.13 10.01
N GLU A 135 17.96 -24.78 11.15
CA GLU A 135 17.54 -26.19 11.20
C GLU A 135 16.11 -26.38 10.70
N ASP A 136 15.23 -25.39 10.91
CA ASP A 136 13.84 -25.41 10.45
C ASP A 136 13.71 -25.25 8.93
N MET A 137 14.75 -24.74 8.27
CA MET A 137 14.82 -24.71 6.81
C MET A 137 15.08 -26.11 6.25
N LEU A 138 14.05 -26.89 5.96
CA LEU A 138 14.20 -28.25 5.42
C LEU A 138 14.99 -28.27 4.10
N GLY A 139 15.81 -29.31 3.93
CA GLY A 139 16.64 -29.54 2.74
C GLY A 139 18.10 -29.89 3.07
N ASN A 140 18.67 -30.79 2.28
CA ASN A 140 20.01 -31.32 2.42
C ASN A 140 20.89 -31.14 1.17
N SER A 141 20.34 -30.56 0.10
CA SER A 141 21.06 -30.28 -1.14
C SER A 141 22.31 -29.42 -0.89
N PRO A 142 23.39 -29.60 -1.67
CA PRO A 142 24.58 -28.73 -1.59
C PRO A 142 24.23 -27.24 -1.74
N GLU A 143 23.25 -26.93 -2.58
CA GLU A 143 22.81 -25.58 -2.88
C GLU A 143 22.17 -24.92 -1.65
N ILE A 144 21.20 -25.58 -0.99
CA ILE A 144 20.55 -25.01 0.19
C ILE A 144 21.50 -24.93 1.38
N LYS A 145 22.42 -25.90 1.52
CA LYS A 145 23.49 -25.85 2.54
C LYS A 145 24.39 -24.64 2.34
N SER A 146 24.73 -24.31 1.10
CA SER A 146 25.52 -23.11 0.78
C SER A 146 24.78 -21.83 1.15
N VAL A 147 23.48 -21.75 0.84
CA VAL A 147 22.61 -20.62 1.22
C VAL A 147 22.58 -20.46 2.74
N LYS A 148 22.30 -21.53 3.50
CA LYS A 148 22.28 -21.51 4.97
C LYS A 148 23.60 -21.02 5.55
N ARG A 149 24.73 -21.58 5.09
CA ARG A 149 26.07 -21.19 5.57
C ARG A 149 26.35 -19.71 5.33
N ARG A 150 26.01 -19.20 4.13
CA ARG A 150 26.18 -17.77 3.81
C ARG A 150 25.29 -16.91 4.70
N ALA A 151 24.03 -17.30 4.91
CA ALA A 151 23.10 -16.59 5.77
C ALA A 151 23.55 -16.55 7.24
N MET A 152 24.07 -17.67 7.78
CA MET A 152 24.66 -17.72 9.12
C MET A 152 25.84 -16.74 9.28
N GLN A 153 26.74 -16.69 8.29
CA GLN A 153 27.87 -15.74 8.32
C GLN A 153 27.43 -14.28 8.30
N VAL A 154 26.30 -13.99 7.65
CA VAL A 154 25.77 -12.64 7.51
C VAL A 154 24.91 -12.22 8.71
N ALA A 155 24.30 -13.19 9.39
CA ALA A 155 23.46 -12.99 10.57
C ALA A 155 24.19 -12.21 11.66
N VAL A 156 25.48 -12.49 11.90
CA VAL A 156 26.30 -11.83 12.92
C VAL A 156 26.67 -10.37 12.60
N SER A 157 26.37 -9.86 11.40
CA SER A 157 26.64 -8.47 10.98
C SER A 157 25.34 -7.65 10.92
N ASP A 158 25.46 -6.32 10.95
CA ASP A 158 24.33 -5.39 10.75
C ASP A 158 24.12 -5.00 9.27
N SER A 159 24.80 -5.67 8.33
CA SER A 159 24.70 -5.35 6.90
C SER A 159 23.31 -5.63 6.34
N THR A 160 22.89 -4.81 5.38
CA THR A 160 21.68 -5.06 4.59
C THR A 160 21.83 -6.35 3.78
N VAL A 161 20.80 -7.17 3.79
CA VAL A 161 20.75 -8.44 3.03
C VAL A 161 19.67 -8.35 1.98
N LEU A 162 19.98 -8.74 0.75
CA LEU A 162 18.99 -8.88 -0.33
C LEU A 162 18.82 -10.36 -0.64
N ILE A 163 17.63 -10.90 -0.40
CA ILE A 163 17.27 -12.29 -0.66
C ILE A 163 16.51 -12.38 -1.99
N THR A 164 17.10 -13.01 -2.99
CA THR A 164 16.44 -13.27 -4.28
C THR A 164 15.98 -14.71 -4.37
N GLY A 165 14.94 -14.96 -5.15
CA GLY A 165 14.47 -16.31 -5.42
C GLY A 165 12.98 -16.33 -5.74
N GLU A 166 12.53 -17.41 -6.38
CA GLU A 166 11.13 -17.54 -6.81
C GLU A 166 10.16 -17.48 -5.62
N SER A 167 8.89 -17.21 -5.93
CA SER A 167 7.83 -17.27 -4.92
C SER A 167 7.77 -18.68 -4.30
N GLY A 168 7.56 -18.74 -2.98
CA GLY A 168 7.48 -20.01 -2.24
C GLY A 168 8.82 -20.72 -1.97
N THR A 169 9.97 -20.12 -2.28
CA THR A 169 11.30 -20.74 -2.03
C THR A 169 11.77 -20.70 -0.58
N GLY A 170 11.06 -19.98 0.31
CA GLY A 170 11.38 -19.85 1.73
C GLY A 170 12.14 -18.58 2.11
N LYS A 171 11.96 -17.47 1.37
CA LYS A 171 12.65 -16.19 1.62
C LYS A 171 12.34 -15.61 3.01
N ASP A 172 11.08 -15.63 3.44
CA ASP A 172 10.65 -15.16 4.77
C ASP A 172 11.30 -16.00 5.89
N LEU A 173 11.30 -17.33 5.74
CA LEU A 173 11.94 -18.23 6.69
C LEU A 173 13.45 -17.93 6.83
N LEU A 174 14.14 -17.75 5.71
CA LEU A 174 15.56 -17.37 5.72
C LEU A 174 15.79 -16.01 6.40
N ALA A 175 14.93 -15.02 6.17
CA ALA A 175 15.02 -13.70 6.80
C ALA A 175 14.87 -13.77 8.32
N ARG A 176 13.93 -14.60 8.82
CA ARG A 176 13.74 -14.87 10.25
C ARG A 176 14.95 -15.53 10.87
N CYS A 177 15.52 -16.55 10.23
CA CYS A 177 16.75 -17.21 10.71
C CYS A 177 17.91 -16.21 10.82
N ILE A 178 18.09 -15.34 9.82
CA ILE A 178 19.11 -14.29 9.84
C ILE A 178 18.88 -13.32 11.00
N HIS A 179 17.64 -12.93 11.28
CA HIS A 179 17.31 -12.07 12.41
C HIS A 179 17.58 -12.76 13.76
N ASN A 180 17.06 -13.98 13.94
CA ASN A 180 17.15 -14.71 15.20
C ASN A 180 18.60 -15.02 15.61
N GLU A 181 19.48 -15.31 14.64
CA GLU A 181 20.91 -15.55 14.89
C GLU A 181 21.76 -14.27 14.89
N SER A 182 21.14 -13.09 14.75
CA SER A 182 21.84 -11.81 14.82
C SER A 182 21.96 -11.26 16.24
N PRO A 183 22.85 -10.27 16.47
CA PRO A 183 22.86 -9.50 17.72
C PRO A 183 21.52 -8.83 18.05
N ARG A 184 20.65 -8.65 17.04
CA ARG A 184 19.32 -8.04 17.15
C ARG A 184 18.18 -9.06 17.29
N GLY A 185 18.46 -10.36 17.38
CA GLY A 185 17.43 -11.42 17.47
C GLY A 185 16.54 -11.37 18.73
N ARG A 186 16.87 -10.52 19.71
CA ARG A 186 16.00 -10.22 20.86
C ARG A 186 15.06 -9.03 20.62
N GLY A 187 15.37 -8.19 19.64
CA GLY A 187 14.57 -7.05 19.21
C GLY A 187 13.38 -7.48 18.35
N PRO A 188 12.58 -6.53 17.87
CA PRO A 188 11.44 -6.84 17.01
C PRO A 188 11.88 -7.32 15.62
N PHE A 189 11.19 -8.34 15.10
CA PHE A 189 11.18 -8.65 13.68
C PHE A 189 9.86 -8.14 13.10
N VAL A 190 9.92 -7.15 12.21
CA VAL A 190 8.73 -6.56 11.60
C VAL A 190 8.75 -6.87 10.12
N SER A 191 7.73 -7.56 9.63
CA SER A 191 7.57 -7.86 8.21
C SER A 191 6.60 -6.91 7.52
N VAL A 192 6.92 -6.55 6.27
CA VAL A 192 6.07 -5.80 5.35
C VAL A 192 6.19 -6.40 3.96
N ASN A 193 5.08 -6.91 3.41
CA ASN A 193 5.02 -7.34 2.02
C ASN A 193 4.55 -6.17 1.14
N CYS A 194 5.44 -5.67 0.30
CA CYS A 194 5.22 -4.46 -0.50
C CYS A 194 4.21 -4.68 -1.64
N GLY A 195 4.01 -5.93 -2.09
CA GLY A 195 3.03 -6.27 -3.12
C GLY A 195 1.62 -6.56 -2.58
N ALA A 196 1.48 -6.89 -1.29
CA ALA A 196 0.20 -7.23 -0.68
C ALA A 196 -0.59 -6.00 -0.18
N ILE A 197 0.08 -4.89 0.08
CA ILE A 197 -0.53 -3.67 0.60
C ILE A 197 -0.86 -2.73 -0.58
N PRO A 198 -2.09 -2.21 -0.69
CA PRO A 198 -2.41 -1.20 -1.70
C PRO A 198 -1.44 -0.01 -1.61
N GLU A 199 -0.98 0.48 -2.76
CA GLU A 199 -0.02 1.60 -2.88
C GLU A 199 -0.43 2.81 -2.02
N MET A 200 -1.72 3.17 -2.04
CA MET A 200 -2.28 4.29 -1.25
C MET A 200 -2.10 4.15 0.27
N LEU A 201 -1.90 2.93 0.78
CA LEU A 201 -1.72 2.67 2.21
C LEU A 201 -0.26 2.37 2.57
N LEU A 202 0.54 1.89 1.61
CA LEU A 202 1.89 1.40 1.86
C LEU A 202 2.79 2.46 2.51
N GLU A 203 2.66 3.72 2.09
CA GLU A 203 3.40 4.83 2.71
C GLU A 203 3.07 4.98 4.20
N SER A 204 1.78 5.02 4.53
CA SER A 204 1.30 5.19 5.91
C SER A 204 1.63 4.00 6.80
N GLU A 205 1.70 2.78 6.23
CA GLU A 205 2.14 1.58 6.95
C GLU A 205 3.64 1.62 7.22
N LEU A 206 4.47 1.94 6.22
CA LEU A 206 5.93 1.94 6.36
C LEU A 206 6.42 3.04 7.30
N PHE A 207 5.97 4.27 7.07
CA PHE A 207 6.54 5.46 7.69
C PHE A 207 5.68 6.03 8.83
N GLY A 208 4.41 5.63 8.92
CA GLY A 208 3.49 6.16 9.92
C GLY A 208 2.98 7.54 9.55
N TYR A 209 2.15 8.10 10.43
CA TYR A 209 1.60 9.45 10.27
C TYR A 209 1.24 10.07 11.60
N GLU A 210 1.31 11.40 11.66
CA GLU A 210 0.82 12.17 12.82
C GLU A 210 -0.69 12.39 12.76
N LYS A 211 -1.27 12.75 13.91
CA LYS A 211 -2.68 13.11 14.01
C LYS A 211 -3.00 14.24 13.02
N GLY A 212 -4.08 14.09 12.24
CA GLY A 212 -4.51 15.12 11.28
C GLY A 212 -3.66 15.23 10.01
N ALA A 213 -2.77 14.27 9.73
CA ALA A 213 -1.94 14.28 8.51
C ALA A 213 -2.76 14.24 7.20
N PHE A 214 -3.96 13.63 7.21
CA PHE A 214 -4.89 13.58 6.10
C PHE A 214 -6.32 13.30 6.59
N THR A 215 -7.33 13.55 5.75
CA THR A 215 -8.73 13.16 6.00
C THR A 215 -8.84 11.63 6.07
N GLY A 216 -9.20 11.05 7.22
CA GLY A 216 -9.03 9.60 7.46
C GLY A 216 -8.00 9.24 8.53
N ALA A 217 -7.17 10.19 8.97
CA ALA A 217 -6.13 9.91 9.94
C ALA A 217 -6.73 9.59 11.31
N ALA A 218 -6.27 8.50 11.93
CA ALA A 218 -6.65 8.19 13.31
C ALA A 218 -6.32 9.36 14.24
N LYS A 219 -7.20 9.63 15.22
CA LYS A 219 -7.06 10.75 16.16
C LYS A 219 -5.73 10.79 16.93
N ASN A 220 -5.07 9.63 17.06
CA ASN A 220 -3.80 9.48 17.77
C ASN A 220 -2.59 9.30 16.83
N GLY A 221 -2.77 9.45 15.51
CA GLY A 221 -1.76 9.07 14.53
C GLY A 221 -1.55 7.56 14.46
N LYS A 222 -0.48 7.14 13.77
CA LYS A 222 -0.07 5.74 13.67
C LYS A 222 1.44 5.63 13.53
N LEU A 223 2.05 4.74 14.32
CA LEU A 223 3.47 4.39 14.18
C LEU A 223 3.70 3.60 12.89
N GLY A 224 4.76 3.98 12.16
CA GLY A 224 5.22 3.26 10.99
C GLY A 224 5.97 1.98 11.33
N LYS A 225 6.04 1.06 10.37
CA LYS A 225 6.79 -0.21 10.50
C LYS A 225 8.27 0.00 10.78
N PHE A 226 8.87 1.09 10.26
CA PHE A 226 10.23 1.49 10.64
C PHE A 226 10.37 1.73 12.14
N GLN A 227 9.44 2.46 12.74
CA GLN A 227 9.47 2.78 14.18
C GLN A 227 9.19 1.53 15.01
N LEU A 228 8.28 0.67 14.55
CA LEU A 228 7.98 -0.61 15.23
C LEU A 228 9.16 -1.59 15.17
N ALA A 229 10.04 -1.46 14.17
CA ALA A 229 11.23 -2.29 14.00
C ALA A 229 12.47 -1.74 14.71
N ASP A 230 12.35 -0.64 15.46
CA ASP A 230 13.49 -0.01 16.12
C ASP A 230 14.23 -1.00 17.04
N LYS A 231 15.57 -0.95 17.01
CA LYS A 231 16.47 -1.91 17.66
C LYS A 231 16.34 -3.36 17.20
N GLY A 232 15.62 -3.61 16.12
CA GLY A 232 15.37 -4.92 15.54
C GLY A 232 15.68 -4.98 14.05
N THR A 233 14.88 -5.75 13.33
CA THR A 233 14.97 -5.94 11.88
C THR A 233 13.64 -5.62 11.21
N LEU A 234 13.68 -4.85 10.13
CA LEU A 234 12.57 -4.68 9.19
C LEU A 234 12.83 -5.56 7.96
N PHE A 235 11.91 -6.50 7.72
CA PHE A 235 11.89 -7.35 6.56
C PHE A 235 10.95 -6.78 5.50
N LEU A 236 11.53 -6.43 4.33
CA LEU A 236 10.82 -5.88 3.18
C LEU A 236 10.65 -6.98 2.14
N ASP A 237 9.52 -7.68 2.18
CA ASP A 237 9.19 -8.72 1.21
C ASP A 237 8.60 -8.11 -0.07
N GLU A 238 8.90 -8.78 -1.18
CA GLU A 238 8.60 -8.34 -2.54
C GLU A 238 8.96 -6.86 -2.82
N ILE A 239 10.20 -6.45 -2.47
CA ILE A 239 10.67 -5.07 -2.62
C ILE A 239 10.59 -4.55 -4.07
N GLY A 240 10.66 -5.44 -5.06
CA GLY A 240 10.47 -5.12 -6.49
C GLY A 240 9.04 -4.71 -6.87
N ASP A 241 8.06 -4.79 -5.96
CA ASP A 241 6.72 -4.24 -6.13
C ASP A 241 6.56 -2.84 -5.52
N MET A 242 7.60 -2.29 -4.87
CA MET A 242 7.52 -0.97 -4.24
C MET A 242 7.41 0.16 -5.30
N PRO A 243 6.41 1.04 -5.19
CA PRO A 243 6.29 2.22 -6.05
C PRO A 243 7.52 3.12 -6.02
N LEU A 244 7.90 3.68 -7.18
CA LEU A 244 9.10 4.52 -7.35
C LEU A 244 9.17 5.70 -6.36
N HIS A 245 8.03 6.33 -6.05
CA HIS A 245 8.00 7.47 -5.13
C HIS A 245 8.36 7.05 -3.69
N LEU A 246 7.96 5.84 -3.26
CA LEU A 246 8.32 5.30 -1.95
C LEU A 246 9.75 4.81 -1.88
N GLN A 247 10.33 4.37 -3.01
CA GLN A 247 11.75 4.02 -3.08
C GLN A 247 12.66 5.21 -2.69
N VAL A 248 12.24 6.45 -3.00
CA VAL A 248 12.97 7.67 -2.60
C VAL A 248 12.95 7.87 -1.09
N LYS A 249 11.78 7.74 -0.47
CA LYS A 249 11.63 7.83 0.99
C LYS A 249 12.36 6.71 1.71
N LEU A 250 12.27 5.48 1.19
CA LEU A 250 13.01 4.34 1.71
C LEU A 250 14.52 4.62 1.69
N LEU A 251 15.08 5.02 0.53
CA LEU A 251 16.50 5.35 0.42
C LEU A 251 16.92 6.43 1.44
N SER A 252 16.11 7.48 1.59
CA SER A 252 16.35 8.54 2.56
C SER A 252 16.38 8.00 4.00
N CYS A 253 15.47 7.09 4.34
CA CYS A 253 15.47 6.43 5.65
C CYS A 253 16.72 5.58 5.86
N LEU A 254 17.13 4.81 4.85
CA LEU A 254 18.32 3.96 4.90
C LEU A 254 19.62 4.76 5.04
N GLN A 255 19.68 5.97 4.48
CA GLN A 255 20.84 6.84 4.52
C GLN A 255 20.94 7.60 5.84
N ASN A 256 19.84 8.22 6.27
CA ASN A 256 19.82 9.11 7.42
C ASN A 256 19.54 8.40 8.75
N ARG A 257 19.11 7.13 8.71
CA ARG A 257 18.62 6.38 9.89
C ARG A 257 17.51 7.13 10.62
N GLN A 258 16.66 7.76 9.83
CA GLN A 258 15.56 8.60 10.27
C GLN A 258 14.34 8.32 9.42
N VAL A 259 13.18 8.28 10.04
CA VAL A 259 11.90 8.17 9.35
C VAL A 259 11.15 9.48 9.47
N ASP A 260 10.47 9.87 8.39
CA ASP A 260 9.61 11.06 8.34
C ASP A 260 8.15 10.62 8.22
N PRO A 261 7.41 10.54 9.35
CA PRO A 261 5.99 10.21 9.32
C PRO A 261 5.21 11.24 8.52
N ILE A 262 4.14 10.81 7.85
CA ILE A 262 3.32 11.71 7.04
C ILE A 262 2.74 12.81 7.95
N GLY A 263 2.96 14.07 7.57
CA GLY A 263 2.51 15.25 8.32
C GLY A 263 3.34 15.59 9.56
N ALA A 264 4.45 14.90 9.82
CA ALA A 264 5.34 15.23 10.93
C ALA A 264 6.15 16.51 10.63
N GLU A 265 6.39 17.31 11.66
CA GLU A 265 7.29 18.48 11.56
C GLU A 265 8.77 18.09 11.62
N LYS A 266 9.08 16.92 12.19
CA LYS A 266 10.44 16.47 12.44
C LYS A 266 10.60 14.99 12.16
N PRO A 267 11.76 14.58 11.58
CA PRO A 267 12.09 13.17 11.45
C PRO A 267 12.32 12.53 12.83
N VAL A 268 12.15 11.22 12.88
CA VAL A 268 12.33 10.37 14.06
C VAL A 268 13.51 9.43 13.81
N ASP A 269 14.51 9.45 14.70
CA ASP A 269 15.66 8.55 14.63
C ASP A 269 15.21 7.08 14.81
N VAL A 270 15.75 6.21 13.97
CA VAL A 270 15.48 4.76 14.01
C VAL A 270 16.77 3.97 13.80
N ASP A 271 16.94 2.90 14.57
CA ASP A 271 18.08 1.99 14.48
C ASP A 271 17.59 0.60 14.06
N VAL A 272 17.42 0.43 12.75
CA VAL A 272 16.77 -0.74 12.15
C VAL A 272 17.73 -1.45 11.21
N ARG A 273 17.88 -2.76 11.35
CA ARG A 273 18.53 -3.61 10.34
C ARG A 273 17.55 -3.95 9.23
N ILE A 274 18.02 -3.99 7.99
CA ILE A 274 17.18 -4.22 6.82
C ILE A 274 17.50 -5.56 6.19
N ILE A 275 16.46 -6.34 5.93
CA ILE A 275 16.50 -7.51 5.07
C ILE A 275 15.44 -7.27 3.99
N ALA A 276 15.82 -7.30 2.71
CA ALA A 276 14.89 -7.18 1.60
C ALA A 276 14.78 -8.51 0.87
N ALA A 277 13.63 -8.81 0.30
CA ALA A 277 13.42 -9.98 -0.54
C ALA A 277 12.63 -9.63 -1.79
N THR A 278 12.88 -10.34 -2.89
CA THR A 278 12.04 -10.26 -4.08
C THR A 278 12.17 -11.48 -4.97
N ASN A 279 11.13 -11.77 -5.74
CA ASN A 279 11.15 -12.72 -6.84
C ASN A 279 11.47 -12.09 -8.22
N LYS A 280 11.53 -10.76 -8.31
CA LYS A 280 11.80 -10.04 -9.55
C LYS A 280 13.29 -9.83 -9.76
N ASP A 281 13.67 -9.70 -11.02
CA ASP A 281 15.01 -9.28 -11.41
C ASP A 281 15.14 -7.75 -11.22
N LEU A 282 15.85 -7.34 -10.16
CA LEU A 282 16.02 -5.91 -9.87
C LEU A 282 16.92 -5.21 -10.89
N ASP A 283 17.88 -5.91 -11.49
CA ASP A 283 18.75 -5.34 -12.52
C ASP A 283 17.91 -4.97 -13.76
N GLU A 284 17.02 -5.87 -14.19
CA GLU A 284 16.07 -5.60 -15.28
C GLU A 284 15.12 -4.44 -14.94
N LEU A 285 14.62 -4.36 -13.70
CA LEU A 285 13.76 -3.26 -13.28
C LEU A 285 14.51 -1.92 -13.23
N VAL A 286 15.80 -1.91 -12.89
CA VAL A 286 16.65 -0.71 -12.94
C VAL A 286 16.83 -0.25 -14.39
N GLU A 287 17.14 -1.17 -15.31
CA GLU A 287 17.25 -0.87 -16.75
C GLU A 287 15.95 -0.28 -17.31
N LYS A 288 14.81 -0.81 -16.86
CA LYS A 288 13.46 -0.32 -17.21
C LYS A 288 13.03 0.94 -16.46
N LYS A 289 13.86 1.50 -15.57
CA LYS A 289 13.54 2.65 -14.70
C LYS A 289 12.32 2.43 -13.80
N GLN A 290 12.01 1.18 -13.47
CA GLN A 290 10.95 0.77 -12.55
C GLN A 290 11.48 0.54 -11.13
N PHE A 291 12.80 0.47 -10.98
CA PHE A 291 13.48 0.46 -9.70
C PHE A 291 14.65 1.44 -9.75
N ARG A 292 14.91 2.17 -8.66
CA ARG A 292 16.00 3.14 -8.62
C ARG A 292 17.33 2.45 -8.41
N GLU A 293 18.30 2.84 -9.23
CA GLU A 293 19.67 2.33 -9.20
C GLU A 293 20.36 2.58 -7.84
N ASP A 294 20.19 3.77 -7.28
CA ASP A 294 20.78 4.16 -5.98
C ASP A 294 20.25 3.32 -4.80
N LEU A 295 18.95 3.04 -4.78
CA LEU A 295 18.34 2.14 -3.81
C LEU A 295 18.80 0.69 -4.03
N TYR A 296 18.89 0.24 -5.28
CA TYR A 296 19.37 -1.10 -5.60
C TYR A 296 20.75 -1.36 -5.01
N PHE A 297 21.71 -0.48 -5.24
CA PHE A 297 23.05 -0.62 -4.66
C PHE A 297 23.07 -0.54 -3.13
N ARG A 298 22.15 0.22 -2.51
CA ARG A 298 22.03 0.30 -1.05
C ARG A 298 21.44 -0.97 -0.43
N LEU A 299 20.59 -1.69 -1.16
CA LEU A 299 19.99 -2.95 -0.73
C LEU A 299 20.87 -4.15 -1.06
N ASN A 300 21.52 -4.15 -2.23
CA ASN A 300 22.33 -5.26 -2.73
C ASN A 300 23.75 -5.31 -2.14
N VAL A 301 23.89 -5.10 -0.83
CA VAL A 301 25.18 -5.16 -0.13
C VAL A 301 25.62 -6.61 0.03
N ILE A 302 24.70 -7.47 0.50
CA ILE A 302 24.93 -8.91 0.58
C ILE A 302 23.78 -9.66 -0.09
N PRO A 303 23.92 -10.04 -1.39
CA PRO A 303 22.92 -10.83 -2.09
C PRO A 303 22.94 -12.29 -1.63
N ILE A 304 21.77 -12.88 -1.37
CA ILE A 304 21.61 -14.30 -1.13
C ILE A 304 20.52 -14.82 -2.05
N ASN A 305 20.89 -15.62 -3.05
CA ASN A 305 19.94 -16.24 -3.96
C ASN A 305 19.50 -17.61 -3.43
N ILE A 306 18.19 -17.81 -3.26
CA ILE A 306 17.61 -19.12 -2.96
C ILE A 306 17.22 -19.79 -4.28
N PRO A 307 17.85 -20.92 -4.64
CA PRO A 307 17.55 -21.61 -5.88
C PRO A 307 16.13 -22.20 -5.85
N PRO A 308 15.46 -22.24 -7.00
CA PRO A 308 14.15 -22.86 -7.13
C PRO A 308 14.23 -24.37 -6.88
N LEU A 309 13.12 -24.98 -6.45
CA LEU A 309 13.12 -26.39 -6.06
C LEU A 309 13.58 -27.35 -7.18
N ARG A 310 13.37 -26.96 -8.45
CA ARG A 310 13.84 -27.71 -9.63
C ARG A 310 15.37 -27.85 -9.75
N GLU A 311 16.12 -26.94 -9.14
CA GLU A 311 17.59 -26.93 -9.07
C GLU A 311 18.13 -27.61 -7.82
N ARG A 312 17.26 -27.93 -6.85
CA ARG A 312 17.58 -28.65 -5.61
C ARG A 312 16.64 -29.83 -5.39
N ARG A 313 16.57 -30.73 -6.38
CA ARG A 313 15.59 -31.83 -6.41
C ARG A 313 15.70 -32.79 -5.22
N GLU A 314 16.89 -32.93 -4.63
CA GLU A 314 17.12 -33.73 -3.41
C GLU A 314 16.32 -33.21 -2.20
N ASP A 315 15.91 -31.94 -2.23
CA ASP A 315 15.11 -31.33 -1.16
C ASP A 315 13.61 -31.60 -1.30
N ILE A 316 13.15 -32.22 -2.40
CA ILE A 316 11.72 -32.54 -2.60
C ILE A 316 11.24 -33.54 -1.55
N GLU A 317 11.98 -34.64 -1.32
CA GLU A 317 11.56 -35.70 -0.39
C GLU A 317 11.46 -35.23 1.08
N PRO A 318 12.39 -34.42 1.61
CA PRO A 318 12.25 -33.82 2.93
C PRO A 318 11.07 -32.87 3.09
N LEU A 319 10.62 -32.19 2.02
CA LEU A 319 9.56 -31.18 2.08
C LEU A 319 8.13 -31.75 2.02
N ILE A 320 7.96 -33.00 1.61
CA ILE A 320 6.66 -33.68 1.49
C ILE A 320 6.33 -34.59 2.69
N LYS A 321 7.22 -34.69 3.67
CA LYS A 321 7.04 -35.45 4.92
C LYS A 321 6.44 -34.58 6.00
#